data_AF-A0A4Y2ARV0-F1
#
_entry.id   AF-A0A4Y2ARV0-F1
#
_cell.length_a   1.000
_cell.length_b   1.000
_cell.length_c   1.000
_cell.angle_alpha   90.00
_cell.angle_beta   90.00
_cell.angle_gamma   90.00
#
_symmetry.space_group_name_H-M   'P 1'
#
loop_
_entity.id
_entity.type
_entity.pdbx_description
1 polymer ?
#
loop_
_entity_poly.entity_id
_entity_poly.type
_entity_poly.pdbx_seq_one_letter_code
_entity_poly.pdbx_strand_id
1 'polypeptide(L)'
;MIKNTNKPGKISCLFDTTFCKCTNFDTCKFQKEMKIPLAERLFIKDRILDRKIVIGEVEVIATEKKRKGKRKQMEDKRIKRKIVKTDADAAHAQSMELLELNTMSSSLYTDTDVITLEYHS
;
A
#
# COMPACT_ATOMS: atom_id res chain seq x y z
N MET A 1 -20.44 20.94 -37.15
CA MET A 1 -19.88 21.31 -35.82
C MET A 1 -20.86 20.73 -34.79
N ILE A 2 -20.57 19.84 -33.84
CA ILE A 2 -19.36 19.52 -33.08
C ILE A 2 -19.31 18.00 -32.88
N LYS A 3 -18.11 17.43 -33.00
CA LYS A 3 -17.79 16.03 -32.68
C LYS A 3 -17.98 15.81 -31.17
N ASN A 4 -18.65 14.74 -30.75
CA ASN A 4 -18.42 14.20 -29.41
C ASN A 4 -18.14 12.69 -29.50
N THR A 5 -16.86 12.43 -29.73
CA THR A 5 -16.19 11.16 -29.47
C THR A 5 -16.13 10.94 -27.97
N ASN A 6 -17.05 10.15 -27.41
CA ASN A 6 -16.82 9.57 -26.09
C ASN A 6 -16.05 8.25 -26.27
N LYS A 7 -14.79 8.30 -25.83
CA LYS A 7 -13.79 7.23 -25.83
C LYS A 7 -14.33 5.95 -25.18
N PRO A 8 -13.81 4.76 -25.56
CA PRO A 8 -14.11 3.52 -24.84
C PRO A 8 -13.54 3.64 -23.43
N GLY A 9 -14.42 3.88 -22.45
CA GLY A 9 -14.11 3.72 -21.04
C GLY A 9 -13.60 2.30 -20.85
N LYS A 10 -12.39 2.19 -20.30
CA LYS A 10 -11.66 0.95 -20.03
C LYS A 10 -12.61 -0.17 -19.63
N ILE A 11 -12.67 -1.23 -20.44
CA ILE A 11 -13.33 -2.49 -20.09
C ILE A 11 -12.56 -3.05 -18.89
N SER A 12 -13.07 -2.83 -17.69
CA SER A 12 -12.43 -3.22 -16.43
C SER A 12 -12.80 -4.63 -15.98
N CYS A 13 -13.44 -5.44 -16.81
CA CYS A 13 -13.75 -6.83 -16.50
C CYS A 13 -13.16 -7.76 -17.56
N LEU A 14 -11.97 -8.26 -17.28
CA LEU A 14 -11.24 -9.17 -18.17
C LEU A 14 -11.92 -10.54 -18.37
N PHE A 15 -13.04 -10.86 -17.69
CA PHE A 15 -13.72 -12.17 -17.83
C PHE A 15 -15.24 -12.17 -17.58
N ASP A 16 -15.99 -11.10 -17.92
CA ASP A 16 -17.47 -11.10 -17.82
C ASP A 16 -18.13 -10.96 -19.19
N THR A 17 -18.08 -12.00 -20.02
CA THR A 17 -18.83 -12.08 -21.29
C THR A 17 -20.30 -12.52 -21.09
N THR A 18 -20.99 -11.98 -20.08
CA THR A 18 -22.45 -12.17 -19.94
C THR A 18 -23.18 -10.84 -19.86
N PHE A 19 -23.65 -10.35 -21.01
CA PHE A 19 -24.25 -9.03 -21.15
C PHE A 19 -25.72 -8.90 -20.62
N CYS A 20 -26.50 -9.99 -20.42
CA CYS A 20 -27.77 -9.98 -19.63
C CYS A 20 -27.80 -11.22 -18.72
N LYS A 21 -27.93 -11.02 -17.39
CA LYS A 21 -28.01 -12.08 -16.34
C LYS A 21 -29.46 -12.41 -15.92
N CYS A 22 -30.47 -11.97 -16.68
CA CYS A 22 -31.86 -12.16 -16.31
C CYS A 22 -32.29 -13.63 -16.41
N THR A 23 -33.13 -14.06 -15.47
CA THR A 23 -33.76 -15.39 -15.44
C THR A 23 -34.88 -15.52 -16.46
N ASN A 24 -35.66 -14.46 -16.66
CA ASN A 24 -36.75 -14.38 -17.63
C ASN A 24 -36.40 -13.39 -18.76
N PHE A 25 -36.40 -13.85 -20.01
CA PHE A 25 -35.90 -13.10 -21.16
C PHE A 25 -36.96 -12.24 -21.84
N ASP A 26 -38.22 -12.64 -21.70
CA ASP A 26 -39.38 -11.95 -22.26
C ASP A 26 -39.61 -10.61 -21.56
N THR A 27 -39.09 -10.46 -20.34
CA THR A 27 -39.09 -9.22 -19.57
C THR A 27 -37.72 -8.54 -19.49
N CYS A 28 -36.63 -9.14 -20.02
CA CYS A 28 -35.29 -8.52 -20.02
C CYS A 28 -35.30 -7.30 -20.95
N LYS A 29 -35.10 -6.10 -20.35
CA LYS A 29 -35.07 -4.78 -21.01
C LYS A 29 -33.86 -4.55 -21.92
N PHE A 30 -32.88 -5.46 -21.95
CA PHE A 30 -31.70 -5.33 -22.80
C PHE A 30 -32.05 -5.52 -24.29
N GLN A 31 -31.37 -4.79 -25.17
CA GLN A 31 -31.48 -4.94 -26.61
C GLN A 31 -31.05 -6.35 -27.04
N LYS A 32 -31.69 -6.90 -28.09
CA LYS A 32 -31.51 -8.30 -28.50
C LYS A 32 -30.06 -8.65 -28.81
N GLU A 33 -29.26 -7.70 -29.32
CA GLU A 33 -27.84 -7.93 -29.62
C GLU A 33 -26.96 -8.09 -28.38
N MET A 34 -27.45 -7.72 -27.20
CA MET A 34 -26.76 -7.84 -25.90
C MET A 34 -27.27 -9.02 -25.07
N LYS A 35 -28.21 -9.82 -25.60
CA LYS A 35 -28.70 -11.04 -24.95
C LYS A 35 -27.84 -12.22 -25.41
N ILE A 36 -27.46 -13.06 -24.45
CA ILE A 36 -26.76 -14.32 -24.76
C ILE A 36 -27.72 -15.21 -25.57
N PRO A 37 -27.33 -15.65 -26.79
CA PRO A 37 -28.13 -16.57 -27.59
C PRO A 37 -28.42 -17.87 -26.83
N LEU A 38 -29.61 -18.45 -27.01
CA LEU A 38 -30.05 -19.63 -26.26
C LEU A 38 -29.07 -20.80 -26.35
N ALA A 39 -28.46 -21.02 -27.52
CA ALA A 39 -27.48 -22.08 -27.76
C ALA A 39 -26.18 -21.90 -26.96
N GLU A 40 -25.72 -20.66 -26.75
CA GLU A 40 -24.48 -20.37 -26.04
C GLU A 40 -24.63 -20.43 -24.51
N ARG A 41 -25.86 -20.36 -23.99
CA ARG A 41 -26.11 -20.38 -22.54
C ARG A 41 -25.73 -21.69 -21.88
N LEU A 42 -25.94 -22.81 -22.56
CA LEU A 42 -25.54 -24.13 -22.08
C LEU A 42 -24.02 -24.19 -21.97
N PHE A 43 -23.32 -23.71 -23.00
CA PHE A 43 -21.85 -23.68 -23.05
C PHE A 43 -21.22 -22.80 -21.94
N ILE A 44 -21.87 -21.69 -21.59
CA ILE A 44 -21.42 -20.82 -20.49
C ILE A 44 -21.65 -21.48 -19.13
N LYS A 45 -22.80 -22.15 -18.91
CA LYS A 45 -23.08 -22.87 -17.68
C LYS A 45 -22.08 -24.01 -17.44
N ASP A 46 -21.77 -24.78 -18.49
CA ASP A 46 -20.85 -25.91 -18.43
C ASP A 46 -19.43 -25.44 -18.06
N ARG A 47 -18.95 -24.34 -18.65
CA ARG A 47 -17.61 -23.82 -18.34
C ARG A 47 -17.44 -23.20 -16.95
N ILE A 48 -18.52 -22.72 -16.31
CA ILE A 48 -18.47 -22.14 -14.97
C ILE A 48 -18.50 -23.22 -13.88
N LEU A 49 -19.28 -24.29 -14.08
CA LEU A 49 -19.42 -25.37 -13.10
C LEU A 49 -18.30 -26.42 -13.21
N ASP A 50 -17.78 -26.70 -14.41
CA ASP A 50 -16.83 -27.80 -14.61
C ASP A 50 -15.36 -27.42 -14.38
N ARG A 51 -15.04 -26.11 -14.35
CA ARG A 51 -13.70 -25.66 -14.01
C ARG A 51 -13.56 -25.53 -12.49
N LYS A 52 -13.37 -26.66 -11.80
CA LYS A 52 -12.61 -26.62 -10.54
C LYS A 52 -11.27 -25.99 -10.86
N ILE A 53 -10.99 -24.81 -10.30
CA ILE A 53 -9.64 -24.23 -10.33
C ILE A 53 -8.78 -25.15 -9.46
N VAL A 54 -8.21 -26.18 -10.08
CA VAL A 54 -7.26 -27.08 -9.42
C VAL A 54 -5.93 -26.34 -9.38
N ILE A 55 -5.67 -25.66 -8.27
CA ILE A 55 -4.35 -25.13 -7.94
C ILE A 55 -3.48 -26.34 -7.63
N GLY A 56 -2.52 -26.63 -8.52
CA GLY A 56 -1.61 -27.76 -8.34
C GLY A 56 -0.75 -27.63 -7.07
N GLU A 57 -0.31 -28.75 -6.51
CA GLU A 57 0.48 -28.78 -5.25
C GLU A 57 1.75 -27.90 -5.33
N VAL A 58 2.41 -27.89 -6.49
CA VAL A 58 3.58 -27.03 -6.77
C VAL A 58 3.23 -25.54 -6.62
N GLU A 59 2.02 -25.13 -7.02
CA GLU A 59 1.55 -23.74 -6.93
C GLU A 59 1.23 -23.35 -5.48
N VAL A 60 0.70 -24.27 -4.67
CA VAL A 60 0.52 -24.08 -3.22
C VAL A 60 1.86 -23.88 -2.52
N ILE A 61 2.86 -24.72 -2.82
CA ILE A 61 4.20 -24.61 -2.22
C ILE A 61 4.88 -23.31 -2.67
N ALA A 62 4.80 -22.96 -3.94
CA ALA A 62 5.40 -21.73 -4.47
C ALA A 62 4.75 -20.48 -3.86
N THR A 63 3.43 -20.46 -3.70
CA THR A 63 2.70 -19.33 -3.10
C THR A 63 2.97 -19.22 -1.60
N GLU A 64 3.08 -20.33 -0.87
CA GLU A 64 3.46 -20.33 0.54
C GLU A 64 4.89 -19.81 0.75
N LYS A 65 5.86 -20.29 -0.04
CA LYS A 65 7.24 -19.81 -0.03
C LYS A 65 7.30 -18.30 -0.31
N LYS A 66 6.55 -17.81 -1.30
CA LYS A 66 6.45 -16.38 -1.63
C LYS A 66 5.86 -15.56 -0.47
N ARG A 67 4.82 -16.08 0.21
CA ARG A 67 4.22 -15.43 1.39
C ARG A 67 5.20 -15.37 2.57
N LYS A 68 5.90 -16.47 2.88
CA LYS A 68 6.93 -16.52 3.93
C LYS A 68 8.07 -15.55 3.64
N GLY A 69 8.55 -15.50 2.39
CA GLY A 69 9.60 -14.55 1.97
C GLY A 69 9.18 -13.08 2.16
N LYS A 70 7.96 -12.72 1.76
CA LYS A 70 7.43 -11.36 1.97
C LYS A 70 7.30 -10.99 3.45
N ARG A 71 6.88 -11.93 4.32
CA ARG A 71 6.79 -11.69 5.77
C ARG A 71 8.16 -11.37 6.36
N LYS A 72 9.19 -12.17 6.04
CA LYS A 72 10.58 -11.93 6.48
C LYS A 72 11.09 -10.55 6.05
N GLN A 73 10.89 -10.17 4.78
CA GLN A 73 11.32 -8.85 4.29
C GLN A 73 10.65 -7.68 5.02
N MET A 74 9.37 -7.81 5.40
CA MET A 74 8.69 -6.76 6.16
C MET A 74 9.20 -6.65 7.59
N GLU A 75 9.55 -7.77 8.20
CA GLU A 75 10.12 -7.83 9.55
C GLU A 75 11.53 -7.23 9.59
N ASP A 76 12.40 -7.59 8.65
CA ASP A 76 13.75 -7.02 8.53
C ASP A 76 13.69 -5.49 8.38
N LYS A 77 12.76 -4.98 7.54
CA LYS A 77 12.54 -3.53 7.39
C LYS A 77 12.06 -2.87 8.68
N ARG A 78 11.20 -3.55 9.46
CA ARG A 78 10.74 -3.04 10.76
C ARG A 78 11.88 -2.98 11.77
N ILE A 79 12.71 -4.02 11.85
CA ILE A 79 13.86 -4.08 12.75
C ILE A 79 14.86 -2.97 12.39
N LYS A 80 15.22 -2.85 11.10
CA LYS A 80 16.12 -1.78 10.62
C LYS A 80 15.61 -0.38 10.99
N ARG A 81 14.30 -0.12 10.83
CA ARG A 81 13.71 1.17 11.22
C ARG A 81 13.73 1.41 12.73
N LYS A 82 13.52 0.37 13.55
CA LYS A 82 13.60 0.48 15.00
C LYS A 82 15.02 0.85 15.45
N ILE A 83 16.04 0.20 14.88
CA ILE A 83 17.44 0.50 15.19
C ILE A 83 17.77 1.96 14.84
N VAL A 84 17.46 2.38 13.61
CA VAL A 84 17.69 3.77 13.17
C VAL A 84 16.98 4.78 14.08
N LYS A 85 15.76 4.45 14.53
CA LYS A 85 15.03 5.31 15.47
C LYS A 85 15.73 5.38 16.82
N THR A 86 16.14 4.25 17.39
CA THR A 86 16.87 4.23 18.68
C THR A 86 18.19 5.01 18.59
N ASP A 87 18.94 4.86 17.50
CA ASP A 87 20.20 5.59 17.31
C ASP A 87 19.97 7.10 17.19
N ALA A 88 18.93 7.52 16.46
CA ALA A 88 18.55 8.92 16.34
C ALA A 88 18.09 9.50 17.68
N ASP A 89 17.29 8.75 18.43
CA ASP A 89 16.81 9.14 19.77
C ASP A 89 17.99 9.26 20.75
N ALA A 90 18.97 8.34 20.70
CA ALA A 90 20.17 8.39 21.52
C ALA A 90 21.09 9.58 21.18
N ALA A 91 21.31 9.85 19.88
CA ALA A 91 22.09 11.01 19.43
C ALA A 91 21.41 12.34 19.83
N HIS A 92 20.08 12.39 19.75
CA HIS A 92 19.31 13.55 20.20
C HIS A 92 19.47 13.77 21.71
N ALA A 93 19.39 12.73 22.52
CA ALA A 93 19.61 12.84 23.97
C ALA A 93 21.01 13.36 24.31
N GLN A 94 22.06 12.80 23.69
CA GLN A 94 23.44 13.27 23.88
C GLN A 94 23.62 14.74 23.45
N SER A 95 22.98 15.14 22.35
CA SER A 95 23.02 16.53 21.89
C SER A 95 22.33 17.50 22.85
N MET A 96 21.24 17.09 23.49
CA MET A 96 20.55 17.92 24.48
C MET A 96 21.39 18.10 25.75
N GLU A 97 21.98 17.02 26.25
CA GLU A 97 22.87 17.08 27.41
C GLU A 97 24.08 18.00 27.15
N LEU A 98 24.70 17.91 25.97
CA LEU A 98 25.82 18.77 25.58
C LEU A 98 25.40 20.23 25.43
N LEU A 99 24.20 20.50 24.91
CA LEU A 99 23.66 21.86 24.79
C LEU A 99 23.41 22.49 26.17
N GLU A 100 22.86 21.72 27.12
CA GLU A 100 22.65 22.17 28.49
C GLU A 100 23.96 22.53 29.17
N LEU A 101 24.99 21.67 29.06
CA LEU A 101 26.32 21.92 29.61
C LEU A 101 26.95 23.18 29.02
N ASN A 102 26.88 23.37 27.71
CA ASN A 102 27.42 24.57 27.06
C ASN A 102 26.69 25.85 27.48
N THR A 103 25.37 25.77 27.68
CA THR A 103 24.56 26.91 28.14
C THR A 103 24.92 27.28 29.58
N MET A 104 25.05 26.29 30.47
CA MET A 104 25.49 26.50 31.84
C MET A 104 26.91 27.07 31.90
N SER A 105 27.85 26.49 31.16
CA SER A 105 29.23 26.96 31.07
C SER A 105 29.31 28.40 30.56
N SER A 106 28.57 28.73 29.49
CA SER A 106 28.55 30.08 28.94
C SER A 106 28.00 31.12 29.93
N SER A 107 27.00 30.76 30.74
CA SER A 107 26.45 31.67 31.77
C SER A 107 27.44 31.94 32.90
N LEU A 108 28.24 30.94 33.28
CA LEU A 108 29.28 31.10 34.30
C LEU A 108 30.39 32.04 33.83
N TYR A 109 30.82 31.93 32.57
CA TYR A 109 31.84 32.81 32.00
C TYR A 109 31.38 34.27 32.00
N THR A 110 30.14 34.55 31.59
CA THR A 110 29.61 35.91 31.61
C THR A 110 29.53 36.49 33.02
N ASP A 111 29.16 35.68 34.02
CA ASP A 111 29.12 36.13 35.41
C ASP A 111 30.52 36.45 35.97
N THR A 112 31.52 35.62 35.70
CA THR A 112 32.89 35.87 36.16
C THR A 112 33.56 37.05 35.48
N ASP A 113 33.30 37.24 34.18
CA ASP A 113 33.85 38.36 33.40
C ASP A 113 33.24 39.69 33.87
N VAL A 114 31.95 39.72 34.21
CA VAL A 114 31.29 40.89 34.79
C VAL A 114 31.86 41.23 36.17
N ILE A 115 32.04 40.23 37.05
CA ILE A 115 32.61 40.43 38.38
C ILE A 115 34.07 40.94 38.31
N THR A 116 34.87 40.45 37.36
CA THR A 116 36.27 40.91 37.20
C THR A 116 36.37 42.32 36.61
N LEU A 117 35.47 42.71 35.71
CA LEU A 117 35.39 44.08 35.17
C LEU A 117 34.95 45.10 36.23
N GLU A 118 33.99 44.75 37.09
CA GLU A 118 33.57 45.63 38.19
C GLU A 118 34.66 45.82 39.24
N TYR A 119 35.47 44.78 39.54
CA TYR A 119 36.58 44.88 40.50
C TYR A 119 37.75 45.73 39.99
N HIS A 120 37.95 45.81 38.66
CA HIS A 120 39.05 46.54 38.04
C HIS A 120 38.71 48.00 37.66
N SER A 121 37.48 48.47 37.90
CA SER A 121 37.05 49.86 37.69
C SER A 121 37.16 50.69 38.97
#